data_AF-A0A972T400-F1
#
_entry.id   AF-A0A972T400-F1
#
_cell.length_a   1.000
_cell.length_b   1.000
_cell.length_c   1.000
_cell.angle_alpha   90.00
_cell.angle_beta   90.00
_cell.angle_gamma   90.00
#
_symmetry.space_group_name_H-M   'P 1'
#
loop_
_entity.id
_entity.type
_entity.pdbx_description
1 polymer ?
#
loop_
_entity_poly.entity_id
_entity_poly.type
_entity_poly.pdbx_seq_one_letter_code
_entity_poly.pdbx_strand_id
1 'polypeptide(L)'
;MSDYAFYSFQNEALLDLGADPLPLPVRREMEKEIFGGEEVRVDLIIEELYFFLDEFPDMRDLYAATMEALAWIAGANKGMEGDMEAAARFLLMGLDAAPDSLLLRSNYAMVLQLQGKGEDALEQYEVVLSDPEGKENPMVRLMAARLYAEQGEYLEAYRLLDDMAHDLPTDDAFWNFLAEMKELAGLEGEEEVDEEEEITVAASQASATCPACGTALRPGARFCRQCGTKVETGAQERHEVPKPSFCPGCGMQLREGARFCRQCGTKVENGAQVRHEEPKPSFCPGCGMQLREGARFCRQCGKPL
;
A
#
# COMPACT_ATOMS: atom_id res chain seq x y z
N MET A 1 -25.22 47.31 1.16
CA MET A 1 -24.22 46.63 0.31
C MET A 1 -22.88 47.09 0.79
N SER A 2 -22.06 46.14 1.21
CA SER A 2 -20.72 46.42 1.70
C SER A 2 -19.81 46.85 0.54
N ASP A 3 -18.76 47.62 0.84
CA ASP A 3 -17.78 48.09 -0.15
C ASP A 3 -16.64 47.07 -0.28
N TYR A 4 -16.72 46.25 -1.32
CA TYR A 4 -15.75 45.19 -1.61
C TYR A 4 -14.66 45.66 -2.59
N ALA A 5 -13.43 45.26 -2.30
CA ALA A 5 -12.32 45.21 -3.25
C ALA A 5 -12.02 43.75 -3.60
N PHE A 6 -11.55 43.52 -4.83
CA PHE A 6 -11.35 42.18 -5.38
C PHE A 6 -9.85 41.93 -5.59
N TYR A 7 -9.31 40.91 -4.94
CA TYR A 7 -7.88 40.62 -4.95
C TYR A 7 -7.60 39.29 -5.63
N SER A 8 -6.72 39.28 -6.63
CA SER A 8 -6.21 38.04 -7.19
C SER A 8 -5.27 37.38 -6.19
N PHE A 9 -5.66 36.23 -5.66
CA PHE A 9 -4.89 35.48 -4.69
C PHE A 9 -4.23 34.29 -5.40
N GLN A 10 -2.93 34.41 -5.70
CA GLN A 10 -2.16 33.31 -6.26
C GLN A 10 -1.51 32.54 -5.11
N ASN A 11 -2.23 31.52 -4.63
CA ASN A 11 -1.72 30.59 -3.64
C ASN A 11 -1.62 29.20 -4.29
N GLU A 12 -0.41 28.65 -4.37
CA GLU A 12 -0.17 27.32 -4.94
C GLU A 12 -1.02 26.26 -4.25
N ALA A 13 -1.22 26.34 -2.93
CA ALA A 13 -2.06 25.40 -2.19
C ALA A 13 -3.53 25.44 -2.63
N LEU A 14 -4.07 26.60 -3.00
CA LEU A 14 -5.45 26.68 -3.51
C LEU A 14 -5.57 26.03 -4.89
N LEU A 15 -4.57 26.24 -5.76
CA LEU A 15 -4.54 25.64 -7.10
C LEU A 15 -4.39 24.12 -7.02
N ASP A 16 -3.54 23.63 -6.11
CA ASP A 16 -3.34 22.19 -5.87
C ASP A 16 -4.61 21.51 -5.34
N LEU A 17 -5.47 22.27 -4.63
CA LEU A 17 -6.79 21.83 -4.16
C LEU A 17 -7.89 22.01 -5.22
N GLY A 18 -7.55 22.41 -6.44
CA GLY A 18 -8.50 22.56 -7.54
C GLY A 18 -9.38 23.81 -7.46
N ALA A 19 -9.04 24.79 -6.61
CA ALA A 19 -9.77 26.04 -6.56
C ALA A 19 -9.52 26.90 -7.81
N ASP A 20 -10.58 27.49 -8.35
CA ASP A 20 -10.47 28.43 -9.45
C ASP A 20 -9.71 29.71 -9.03
N PRO A 21 -8.90 30.31 -9.92
CA PRO A 21 -8.15 31.54 -9.65
C PRO A 21 -9.05 32.78 -9.72
N LEU A 22 -10.14 32.76 -8.97
CA LEU A 22 -11.11 33.84 -8.88
C LEU A 22 -10.57 34.96 -7.98
N PRO A 23 -10.86 36.23 -8.30
CA PRO A 23 -10.48 37.32 -7.43
C PRO A 23 -11.37 37.32 -6.17
N LEU A 24 -10.75 37.30 -5.01
CA LEU A 24 -11.45 37.18 -3.73
C LEU A 24 -12.05 38.52 -3.29
N PRO A 25 -13.34 38.57 -2.95
CA PRO A 25 -13.99 39.75 -2.40
C PRO A 25 -13.55 39.97 -0.95
N VAL A 26 -13.07 41.17 -0.65
CA VAL A 26 -12.66 41.60 0.70
C VAL A 26 -13.24 42.98 0.96
N ARG A 27 -13.95 43.17 2.07
CA ARG A 27 -14.41 44.51 2.46
C ARG A 27 -13.20 45.39 2.73
N ARG A 28 -13.22 46.63 2.23
CA ARG A 28 -12.07 47.55 2.33
C ARG A 28 -11.57 47.78 3.76
N GLU A 29 -12.46 47.71 4.74
CA GLU A 29 -12.12 47.84 6.16
C GLU A 29 -11.23 46.69 6.68
N MET A 30 -11.34 45.50 6.09
CA MET A 30 -10.58 44.30 6.48
C MET A 30 -9.23 44.18 5.75
N GLU A 31 -8.98 44.98 4.71
CA GLU A 31 -7.76 44.90 3.87
C GLU A 31 -6.48 44.94 4.70
N LYS A 32 -6.40 45.87 5.67
CA LYS A 32 -5.22 46.01 6.52
C LYS A 32 -5.04 44.83 7.47
N GLU A 33 -6.13 44.23 7.95
CA GLU A 33 -6.07 43.08 8.87
C GLU A 33 -5.66 41.80 8.15
N ILE A 34 -6.10 41.65 6.89
CA ILE A 34 -5.82 40.47 6.07
C ILE A 34 -4.40 40.52 5.48
N PHE A 35 -4.00 41.67 4.94
CA PHE A 35 -2.77 41.82 4.15
C PHE A 35 -1.68 42.66 4.82
N GLY A 36 -1.95 43.26 5.98
CA GLY A 36 -0.98 44.15 6.66
C GLY A 36 0.11 43.45 7.46
N GLY A 37 0.03 42.13 7.61
CA GLY A 37 1.01 41.31 8.33
C GLY A 37 2.14 40.77 7.45
N GLU A 38 3.03 39.97 8.05
CA GLU A 38 4.07 39.22 7.33
C GLU A 38 3.48 38.05 6.52
N GLU A 39 2.41 37.46 7.03
CA GLU A 39 1.64 36.39 6.38
C GLU A 39 0.20 36.85 6.11
N VAL A 40 -0.37 36.33 5.03
CA VAL A 40 -1.78 36.59 4.67
C VAL A 40 -2.70 35.77 5.56
N ARG A 41 -3.70 36.42 6.15
CA ARG A 41 -4.66 35.81 7.08
C ARG A 41 -5.77 35.07 6.35
N VAL A 42 -5.52 33.82 5.99
CA VAL A 42 -6.48 32.93 5.29
C VAL A 42 -7.78 32.74 6.08
N ASP A 43 -7.68 32.71 7.42
CA ASP A 43 -8.82 32.61 8.33
C ASP A 43 -9.78 33.82 8.22
N LEU A 44 -9.25 35.00 7.92
CA LEU A 44 -10.07 36.19 7.67
C LEU A 44 -10.58 36.25 6.21
N ILE A 45 -9.81 35.73 5.25
CA ILE A 45 -10.23 35.67 3.84
C ILE A 45 -11.49 34.81 3.67
N ILE A 46 -11.52 33.64 4.30
CA ILE A 46 -12.70 32.76 4.22
C ILE A 46 -13.92 33.42 4.87
N GLU A 47 -13.75 34.17 5.96
CA GLU A 47 -14.83 34.93 6.60
C GLU A 47 -15.38 36.01 5.67
N GLU A 48 -14.51 36.74 4.97
CA GLU A 48 -14.93 37.73 3.98
C GLU A 48 -15.65 37.10 2.78
N LEU A 49 -15.16 35.98 2.27
CA LEU A 49 -15.82 35.28 1.17
C LEU A 49 -17.17 34.72 1.60
N TYR A 50 -17.28 34.14 2.80
CA TYR A 50 -18.55 33.65 3.34
C TYR A 50 -19.56 34.78 3.51
N PHE A 51 -19.14 35.92 4.06
CA PHE A 51 -19.99 37.10 4.20
C PHE A 51 -20.43 37.67 2.84
N PHE A 52 -19.53 37.69 1.85
CA PHE A 52 -19.88 38.05 0.48
C PHE A 52 -20.92 37.11 -0.12
N LEU A 53 -20.81 35.79 0.07
CA LEU A 53 -21.76 34.81 -0.46
C LEU A 53 -23.14 34.82 0.23
N ASP A 54 -23.22 35.38 1.44
CA ASP A 54 -24.50 35.70 2.09
C ASP A 54 -25.16 36.92 1.43
N GLU A 55 -24.39 37.97 1.11
CA GLU A 55 -24.90 39.16 0.38
C GLU A 55 -25.23 38.86 -1.09
N PHE A 56 -24.51 37.93 -1.72
CA PHE A 56 -24.64 37.58 -3.14
C PHE A 56 -24.82 36.06 -3.36
N PRO A 57 -26.00 35.49 -3.05
CA PRO A 57 -26.24 34.04 -3.13
C PRO A 57 -26.05 33.45 -4.54
N ASP A 58 -26.31 34.23 -5.60
CA ASP A 58 -26.12 33.80 -6.99
C ASP A 58 -24.65 33.47 -7.33
N MET A 59 -23.71 33.88 -6.49
CA MET A 59 -22.28 33.64 -6.65
C MET A 59 -21.78 32.38 -5.93
N ARG A 60 -22.64 31.68 -5.17
CA ARG A 60 -22.25 30.51 -4.36
C ARG A 60 -21.64 29.40 -5.21
N ASP A 61 -22.29 29.04 -6.31
CA ASP A 61 -21.80 27.99 -7.21
C ASP A 61 -20.44 28.36 -7.83
N LEU A 62 -20.22 29.64 -8.15
CA LEU A 62 -18.97 30.10 -8.73
C LEU A 62 -17.79 29.97 -7.74
N TYR A 63 -18.03 30.24 -6.45
CA TYR A 63 -16.99 30.21 -5.43
C TYR A 63 -16.94 28.92 -4.62
N ALA A 64 -17.75 27.91 -4.92
CA ALA A 64 -17.87 26.69 -4.12
C ALA A 64 -16.51 25.99 -3.92
N ALA A 65 -15.76 25.76 -5.00
CA ALA A 65 -14.43 25.14 -4.92
C ALA A 65 -13.41 26.00 -4.16
N THR A 66 -13.48 27.33 -4.31
CA THR A 66 -12.62 28.26 -3.57
C THR A 66 -12.94 28.27 -2.08
N MET A 67 -14.24 28.24 -1.72
CA MET A 67 -14.71 28.11 -0.35
C MET A 67 -14.26 26.79 0.27
N GLU A 68 -14.38 25.68 -0.47
CA GLU A 68 -13.93 24.37 -0.02
C GLU A 68 -12.44 24.36 0.33
N ALA A 69 -11.60 24.85 -0.60
CA ALA A 69 -10.16 24.89 -0.40
C ALA A 69 -9.75 25.81 0.76
N LEU A 70 -10.35 27.00 0.86
CA LEU A 70 -10.09 27.92 1.98
C LEU A 70 -10.54 27.32 3.32
N ALA A 71 -11.68 26.62 3.35
CA ALA A 71 -12.20 25.95 4.55
C ALA A 71 -11.26 24.86 5.04
N TRP A 72 -10.73 24.05 4.12
CA TRP A 72 -9.75 23.03 4.45
C TRP A 72 -8.47 23.64 5.02
N ILE A 73 -7.90 24.67 4.36
CA ILE A 73 -6.67 25.34 4.83
C ILE A 73 -6.88 25.98 6.20
N ALA A 74 -7.94 26.78 6.36
CA ALA A 74 -8.23 27.48 7.61
C ALA A 74 -8.55 26.49 8.74
N GLY A 75 -9.33 25.45 8.43
CA GLY A 75 -9.67 24.38 9.36
C GLY A 75 -8.44 23.61 9.84
N ALA A 76 -7.56 23.19 8.91
CA ALA A 76 -6.32 22.49 9.22
C ALA A 76 -5.38 23.36 10.07
N ASN A 77 -5.19 24.64 9.72
CA ASN A 77 -4.37 25.57 10.48
C ASN A 77 -4.86 25.72 11.92
N LYS A 78 -6.16 25.91 12.13
CA LYS A 78 -6.74 25.99 13.48
C LYS A 78 -6.66 24.68 14.25
N GLY A 79 -6.82 23.55 13.58
CA GLY A 79 -6.59 22.24 14.17
C GLY A 79 -5.16 22.08 14.69
N MET A 80 -4.15 22.50 13.91
CA MET A 80 -2.74 22.48 14.33
C MET A 80 -2.43 23.44 15.48
N GLU A 81 -3.13 24.58 15.55
CA GLU A 81 -3.05 25.52 16.68
C GLU A 81 -3.75 24.99 17.95
N GLY A 82 -4.53 23.91 17.86
CA GLY A 82 -5.31 23.36 18.96
C GLY A 82 -6.69 24.01 19.13
N ASP A 83 -7.08 24.93 18.26
CA ASP A 83 -8.38 25.60 18.29
C ASP A 83 -9.42 24.78 17.51
N MET A 84 -9.91 23.73 18.15
CA MET A 84 -10.88 22.80 17.55
C MET A 84 -12.23 23.47 17.26
N GLU A 85 -12.61 24.50 18.02
CA GLU A 85 -13.87 25.22 17.79
C GLU A 85 -13.81 26.05 16.52
N ALA A 86 -12.73 26.82 16.32
CA ALA A 86 -12.51 27.55 15.08
C ALA A 86 -12.30 26.60 13.89
N ALA A 87 -11.58 25.49 14.08
CA ALA A 87 -11.40 24.48 13.02
C ALA A 87 -12.75 23.93 12.53
N ALA A 88 -13.61 23.49 13.46
CA ALA A 88 -14.96 23.01 13.17
C ALA A 88 -15.79 24.07 12.42
N ARG A 89 -15.72 25.32 12.87
CA ARG A 89 -16.45 26.44 12.25
C ARG A 89 -16.05 26.65 10.80
N PHE A 90 -14.75 26.67 10.48
CA PHE A 90 -14.29 26.86 9.11
C PHE A 90 -14.67 25.70 8.19
N LEU A 91 -14.56 24.45 8.66
CA LEU A 91 -14.97 23.28 7.89
C LEU A 91 -16.48 23.31 7.58
N LEU A 92 -17.31 23.70 8.56
CA LEU A 92 -18.74 23.89 8.35
C LEU A 92 -19.08 25.00 7.35
N MET A 93 -18.34 26.12 7.37
CA MET A 93 -18.52 27.18 6.36
C MET A 93 -18.23 26.67 4.94
N GLY A 94 -17.22 25.80 4.79
CA GLY A 94 -16.95 25.12 3.51
C GLY A 94 -18.06 24.15 3.12
N LEU A 95 -18.59 23.38 4.07
CA LEU A 95 -19.69 22.43 3.82
C LEU A 95 -21.01 23.12 3.47
N ASP A 96 -21.25 24.36 3.89
CA ASP A 96 -22.40 25.16 3.41
C ASP A 96 -22.30 25.45 1.91
N ALA A 97 -21.07 25.67 1.40
CA ALA A 97 -20.82 25.95 -0.01
C ALA A 97 -20.64 24.68 -0.86
N ALA A 98 -20.06 23.63 -0.28
CA ALA A 98 -19.74 22.35 -0.92
C ALA A 98 -20.24 21.18 -0.06
N PRO A 99 -21.57 20.93 -0.01
CA PRO A 99 -22.16 19.93 0.88
C PRO A 99 -21.71 18.50 0.56
N ASP A 100 -21.28 18.22 -0.68
CA ASP A 100 -20.85 16.88 -1.09
C ASP A 100 -19.33 16.68 -0.91
N SER A 101 -18.60 17.64 -0.31
CA SER A 101 -17.16 17.53 -0.10
C SER A 101 -16.83 16.44 0.93
N LEU A 102 -16.39 15.28 0.43
CA LEU A 102 -15.91 14.16 1.25
C LEU A 102 -14.68 14.56 2.08
N LEU A 103 -13.80 15.41 1.52
CA LEU A 103 -12.61 15.92 2.18
C LEU A 103 -13.00 16.73 3.43
N LEU A 104 -13.87 17.73 3.28
CA LEU A 104 -14.29 18.56 4.41
C LEU A 104 -15.08 17.75 5.43
N ARG A 105 -15.96 16.84 5.00
CA ARG A 105 -16.71 15.97 5.92
C ARG A 105 -15.79 15.09 6.76
N SER A 106 -14.80 14.46 6.14
CA SER A 106 -13.82 13.62 6.84
C SER A 106 -13.00 14.41 7.86
N ASN A 107 -12.56 15.62 7.50
CA ASN A 107 -11.82 16.49 8.42
C ASN A 107 -12.72 17.02 9.54
N TYR A 108 -13.99 17.32 9.26
CA TYR A 108 -14.95 17.79 10.26
C TYR A 108 -15.26 16.69 11.27
N ALA A 109 -15.46 15.45 10.81
CA ALA A 109 -15.60 14.27 11.64
C ALA A 109 -14.39 14.08 12.58
N MET A 110 -13.18 14.22 12.06
CA MET A 110 -11.95 14.14 12.86
C MET A 110 -11.90 15.22 13.94
N VAL A 111 -12.27 16.47 13.62
CA VAL A 111 -12.32 17.56 14.61
C VAL A 111 -13.36 17.28 15.69
N LEU A 112 -14.55 16.77 15.32
CA LEU A 112 -15.58 16.38 16.30
C LEU A 112 -15.08 15.27 17.22
N GLN A 113 -14.39 14.28 16.69
CA GLN A 113 -13.79 13.21 17.48
C GLN A 113 -12.75 13.73 18.47
N LEU A 114 -11.89 14.68 18.06
CA LEU A 114 -10.92 15.34 18.94
C LEU A 114 -11.60 16.20 20.03
N GLN A 115 -12.83 16.66 19.80
CA GLN A 115 -13.65 17.34 20.81
C GLN A 115 -14.38 16.37 21.76
N GLY A 116 -14.22 15.05 21.57
CA GLY A 116 -14.95 14.03 22.34
C GLY A 116 -16.40 13.85 21.92
N LYS A 117 -16.78 14.36 20.74
CA LYS A 117 -18.13 14.22 20.16
C LYS A 117 -18.17 13.03 19.21
N GLY A 118 -17.99 11.83 19.77
CA GLY A 118 -17.86 10.58 19.00
C GLY A 118 -19.10 10.24 18.18
N GLU A 119 -20.30 10.43 18.73
CA GLU A 119 -21.57 10.19 18.02
C GLU A 119 -21.71 11.11 16.80
N ASP A 120 -21.55 12.43 16.99
CA ASP A 120 -21.58 13.41 15.89
C ASP A 120 -20.51 13.12 14.83
N ALA A 121 -19.30 12.71 15.26
CA ALA A 121 -18.22 12.34 14.35
C ALA A 121 -18.56 11.10 13.50
N LEU A 122 -19.17 10.09 14.11
CA LEU A 122 -19.58 8.87 13.43
C LEU A 122 -20.63 9.17 12.35
N GLU A 123 -21.63 10.02 12.66
CA GLU A 123 -22.63 10.44 11.66
C GLU A 123 -21.96 11.04 10.41
N GLN A 124 -20.90 11.84 10.59
CA GLN A 124 -20.17 12.41 9.46
C GLN A 124 -19.36 11.36 8.68
N TYR A 125 -18.70 10.42 9.37
CA TYR A 125 -17.99 9.35 8.69
C TYR A 125 -18.94 8.41 7.94
N GLU A 126 -20.12 8.11 8.47
CA GLU A 126 -21.13 7.31 7.79
C GLU A 126 -21.58 7.94 6.47
N VAL A 127 -21.74 9.27 6.44
CA VAL A 127 -22.01 9.99 5.19
C VAL A 127 -20.87 9.77 4.19
N VAL A 128 -19.61 9.88 4.62
CA VAL A 128 -18.46 9.65 3.73
C VAL A 128 -18.39 8.19 3.27
N LEU A 129 -18.61 7.22 4.15
CA LEU A 129 -18.60 5.78 3.84
C LEU A 129 -19.76 5.34 2.94
N SER A 130 -20.82 6.13 2.87
CA SER A 130 -21.93 5.89 1.94
C SER A 130 -21.59 6.26 0.49
N ASP A 131 -20.56 7.08 0.28
CA ASP A 131 -20.04 7.43 -1.03
C ASP A 131 -19.03 6.38 -1.53
N PRO A 132 -19.07 5.95 -2.82
CA PRO A 132 -18.13 4.96 -3.35
C PRO A 132 -16.65 5.35 -3.25
N GLU A 133 -16.30 6.61 -3.44
CA GLU A 133 -14.92 7.09 -3.29
C GLU A 133 -14.55 7.23 -1.82
N GLY A 134 -15.48 7.73 -1.00
CA GLY A 134 -15.28 7.88 0.44
C GLY A 134 -15.11 6.54 1.16
N LYS A 135 -15.80 5.49 0.71
CA LYS A 135 -15.68 4.13 1.26
C LYS A 135 -14.28 3.55 1.11
N GLU A 136 -13.53 3.94 0.08
CA GLU A 136 -12.16 3.46 -0.15
C GLU A 136 -11.12 4.20 0.72
N ASN A 137 -11.51 5.21 1.49
CA ASN A 137 -10.58 6.00 2.29
C ASN A 137 -10.18 5.27 3.58
N PRO A 138 -8.93 4.76 3.70
CA PRO A 138 -8.53 3.91 4.83
C PRO A 138 -8.54 4.66 6.17
N MET A 139 -8.30 5.97 6.16
CA MET A 139 -8.36 6.79 7.38
C MET A 139 -9.79 6.87 7.91
N VAL A 140 -10.75 7.17 7.04
CA VAL A 140 -12.17 7.25 7.41
C VAL A 140 -12.67 5.91 7.97
N ARG A 141 -12.34 4.81 7.29
CA ARG A 141 -12.69 3.45 7.73
C ARG A 141 -12.13 3.14 9.12
N LEU A 142 -10.84 3.41 9.34
CA LEU A 142 -10.19 3.17 10.63
C LEU A 142 -10.79 4.03 11.75
N MET A 143 -11.06 5.31 11.48
CA MET A 143 -11.63 6.22 12.48
C MET A 143 -13.08 5.84 12.83
N ALA A 144 -13.91 5.51 11.84
CA ALA A 144 -15.27 5.01 12.06
C ALA A 144 -15.29 3.68 12.80
N ALA A 145 -14.41 2.73 12.44
CA ALA A 145 -14.32 1.44 13.12
C ALA A 145 -13.98 1.58 14.62
N ARG A 146 -13.10 2.53 14.98
CA ARG A 146 -12.84 2.84 16.40
C ARG A 146 -14.08 3.34 17.13
N LEU A 147 -14.86 4.23 16.50
CA LEU A 147 -16.08 4.76 17.10
C LEU A 147 -17.17 3.68 17.25
N TYR A 148 -17.34 2.80 16.27
CA TYR A 148 -18.22 1.63 16.41
C TYR A 148 -17.76 0.71 17.55
N ALA A 149 -16.45 0.45 17.66
CA ALA A 149 -15.90 -0.35 18.75
C ALA A 149 -16.15 0.26 20.13
N GLU A 150 -16.01 1.58 20.26
CA GLU A 150 -16.34 2.32 21.49
C GLU A 150 -17.83 2.18 21.88
N GLN A 151 -18.72 2.06 20.89
CA GLN A 151 -20.15 1.84 21.09
C GLN A 151 -20.53 0.36 21.31
N GLY A 152 -19.55 -0.56 21.17
CA GLY A 152 -19.78 -2.00 21.28
C GLY A 152 -20.28 -2.67 20.00
N GLU A 153 -20.28 -1.95 18.88
CA GLU A 153 -20.68 -2.45 17.56
C GLU A 153 -19.50 -3.11 16.84
N TYR A 154 -18.97 -4.19 17.44
CA TYR A 154 -17.73 -4.83 17.00
C TYR A 154 -17.80 -5.45 15.60
N LEU A 155 -18.96 -5.96 15.19
CA LEU A 155 -19.17 -6.52 13.85
C LEU A 155 -19.04 -5.43 12.77
N GLU A 156 -19.52 -4.24 13.06
CA GLU A 156 -19.54 -3.12 12.11
C GLU A 156 -18.14 -2.52 12.02
N ALA A 157 -17.44 -2.42 13.15
CA ALA A 157 -16.02 -2.13 13.19
C ALA A 157 -15.19 -3.15 12.38
N TYR A 158 -15.43 -4.46 12.54
CA TYR A 158 -14.71 -5.51 11.82
C TYR A 158 -14.93 -5.43 10.30
N ARG A 159 -16.17 -5.28 9.84
CA ARG A 159 -16.52 -5.16 8.41
C ARG A 159 -15.89 -3.95 7.72
N LEU A 160 -15.60 -2.89 8.47
CA LEU A 160 -14.89 -1.75 7.92
C LEU A 160 -13.41 -2.01 7.72
N LEU A 161 -12.83 -3.05 8.33
CA LEU A 161 -11.40 -3.29 8.37
C LEU A 161 -10.97 -4.59 7.65
N ASP A 162 -11.87 -5.55 7.44
CA ASP A 162 -11.52 -6.90 7.00
C ASP A 162 -10.81 -6.96 5.64
N ASP A 163 -11.31 -6.25 4.64
CA ASP A 163 -10.74 -6.10 3.30
C ASP A 163 -9.50 -5.19 3.26
N MET A 164 -9.31 -4.29 4.24
CA MET A 164 -8.13 -3.41 4.33
C MET A 164 -6.86 -4.18 4.70
N ALA A 165 -7.01 -5.40 5.22
CA ALA A 165 -5.90 -6.22 5.70
C ALA A 165 -4.89 -6.54 4.61
N HIS A 166 -5.31 -6.53 3.34
CA HIS A 166 -4.42 -6.69 2.18
C HIS A 166 -3.49 -5.48 1.99
N ASP A 167 -3.97 -4.27 2.28
CA ASP A 167 -3.31 -3.01 1.93
C ASP A 167 -2.34 -2.52 3.01
N LEU A 168 -2.51 -2.98 4.25
CA LEU A 168 -1.70 -2.58 5.41
C LEU A 168 -0.95 -3.77 6.07
N PRO A 169 -0.13 -4.54 5.32
CA PRO A 169 0.43 -5.79 5.83
C PRO A 169 1.47 -5.63 6.95
N THR A 170 2.00 -4.43 7.19
CA THR A 170 3.09 -4.19 8.15
C THR A 170 2.69 -3.35 9.37
N ASP A 171 1.40 -3.04 9.55
CA ASP A 171 0.94 -2.23 10.68
C ASP A 171 0.44 -3.12 11.82
N ASP A 172 1.33 -3.42 12.77
CA ASP A 172 1.00 -4.24 13.94
C ASP A 172 -0.17 -3.69 14.76
N ALA A 173 -0.34 -2.36 14.83
CA ALA A 173 -1.43 -1.74 15.57
C ALA A 173 -2.78 -1.99 14.89
N PHE A 174 -2.81 -1.92 13.56
CA PHE A 174 -3.97 -2.30 12.77
C PHE A 174 -4.32 -3.79 12.97
N TRP A 175 -3.36 -4.70 12.85
CA TRP A 175 -3.62 -6.14 12.99
C TRP A 175 -4.12 -6.52 14.39
N ASN A 176 -3.54 -5.92 15.44
CA ASN A 176 -4.02 -6.11 16.80
C ASN A 176 -5.46 -5.64 16.97
N PHE A 177 -5.79 -4.47 16.41
CA PHE A 177 -7.15 -3.93 16.47
C PHE A 177 -8.14 -4.79 15.67
N LEU A 178 -7.78 -5.23 14.45
CA LEU A 178 -8.60 -6.10 13.62
C LEU A 178 -8.89 -7.44 14.31
N ALA A 179 -7.86 -8.06 14.91
CA ALA A 179 -8.01 -9.32 15.65
C ALA A 179 -8.94 -9.15 16.86
N GLU A 180 -8.78 -8.08 17.64
CA GLU A 180 -9.67 -7.75 18.75
C GLU A 180 -11.12 -7.58 18.28
N MET A 181 -11.35 -6.88 17.17
CA MET A 181 -12.70 -6.71 16.62
C MET A 181 -13.30 -8.05 16.17
N LYS A 182 -12.50 -8.94 15.56
CA LYS A 182 -12.95 -10.29 15.17
C LYS A 182 -13.37 -11.12 16.39
N GLU A 183 -12.57 -11.09 17.45
CA GLU A 183 -12.84 -11.78 18.71
C GLU A 183 -14.12 -11.25 19.37
N LEU A 184 -14.22 -9.93 19.55
CA LEU A 184 -15.37 -9.29 20.20
C LEU A 184 -16.66 -9.40 19.38
N ALA A 185 -16.56 -9.49 18.05
CA ALA A 185 -17.69 -9.78 17.17
C ALA A 185 -18.14 -11.26 17.22
N GLY A 186 -17.39 -12.14 17.90
CA GLY A 186 -17.71 -13.57 18.00
C GLY A 186 -17.46 -14.34 16.70
N LEU A 187 -16.57 -13.84 15.84
CA LEU A 187 -16.19 -14.46 14.57
C LEU A 187 -15.01 -15.44 14.72
N GLU A 188 -14.59 -15.74 15.95
CA GLU A 188 -13.64 -16.81 16.23
C GLU A 188 -14.27 -18.18 15.98
N GLY A 189 -13.64 -18.96 15.08
CA GLY A 189 -14.15 -20.26 14.63
C GLY A 189 -14.58 -20.26 13.16
N GLU A 190 -14.69 -19.08 12.54
CA GLU A 190 -14.56 -18.94 11.08
C GLU A 190 -13.07 -18.69 10.80
N GLU A 191 -12.30 -19.78 10.85
CA GLU A 191 -11.20 -19.89 9.90
C GLU A 191 -11.82 -19.55 8.54
N GLU A 192 -11.20 -18.63 7.79
CA GLU A 192 -11.19 -18.82 6.36
C GLU A 192 -10.60 -20.23 6.19
N VAL A 193 -11.50 -21.20 6.09
CA VAL A 193 -11.34 -22.22 5.08
C VAL A 193 -11.26 -21.38 3.81
N ASP A 194 -10.04 -20.97 3.46
CA ASP A 194 -9.65 -20.96 2.06
C ASP A 194 -10.35 -22.19 1.48
N GLU A 195 -11.25 -21.98 0.52
CA GLU A 195 -11.87 -23.06 -0.23
C GLU A 195 -10.79 -23.79 -1.05
N GLU A 196 -9.81 -24.41 -0.37
CA GLU A 196 -8.90 -25.42 -0.84
C GLU A 196 -8.56 -26.40 0.31
N GLU A 197 -9.52 -26.75 1.18
CA GLU A 197 -9.39 -27.98 1.99
C GLU A 197 -9.95 -29.23 1.26
N GLU A 198 -8.98 -30.10 0.95
CA GLU A 198 -9.05 -31.56 0.95
C GLU A 198 -9.97 -32.27 -0.06
N ILE A 199 -9.42 -32.51 -1.25
CA ILE A 199 -9.39 -33.89 -1.76
C ILE A 199 -8.00 -34.46 -1.49
N THR A 200 -7.95 -35.24 -0.41
CA THR A 200 -7.13 -36.42 -0.17
C THR A 200 -5.99 -36.69 -1.15
N VAL A 201 -4.80 -36.85 -0.59
CA VAL A 201 -3.63 -37.55 -1.14
C VAL A 201 -4.03 -38.66 -2.13
N ALA A 202 -3.94 -38.37 -3.43
CA ALA A 202 -3.92 -39.37 -4.48
C ALA A 202 -2.72 -39.11 -5.38
N ALA A 203 -1.66 -39.84 -5.04
CA ALA A 203 -0.46 -40.04 -5.83
C ALA A 203 -0.70 -39.96 -7.35
N SER A 204 -0.12 -38.94 -7.98
CA SER A 204 0.40 -39.07 -9.34
C SER A 204 1.59 -40.04 -9.30
N GLN A 205 1.27 -41.34 -9.18
CA GLN A 205 2.18 -42.40 -9.56
C GLN A 205 1.49 -43.21 -10.65
N ALA A 206 2.06 -43.12 -11.86
CA ALA A 206 1.70 -43.97 -12.97
C ALA A 206 1.61 -45.43 -12.49
N SER A 207 0.40 -45.96 -12.45
CA SER A 207 0.13 -47.34 -12.11
C SER A 207 0.62 -48.21 -13.27
N ALA A 208 1.82 -48.74 -13.14
CA ALA A 208 2.27 -49.79 -14.04
C ALA A 208 1.30 -50.99 -13.93
N THR A 209 0.69 -51.40 -15.03
CA THR A 209 -0.14 -52.62 -15.08
C THR A 209 0.73 -53.84 -15.34
N CYS A 210 0.39 -54.97 -14.75
CA CYS A 210 1.09 -56.22 -14.99
C CYS A 210 0.99 -56.60 -16.48
N PRO A 211 2.12 -56.82 -17.18
CA PRO A 211 2.10 -57.11 -18.62
C PRO A 211 1.46 -58.48 -18.94
N ALA A 212 1.34 -59.38 -17.96
CA ALA A 212 0.80 -60.72 -18.17
C ALA A 212 -0.72 -60.82 -17.94
N CYS A 213 -1.29 -60.02 -17.02
CA CYS A 213 -2.71 -60.13 -16.65
C CYS A 213 -3.47 -58.81 -16.59
N GLY A 214 -2.79 -57.67 -16.82
CA GLY A 214 -3.40 -56.34 -16.82
C GLY A 214 -3.69 -55.74 -15.44
N THR A 215 -3.49 -56.48 -14.35
CA THR A 215 -3.77 -56.00 -12.99
C THR A 215 -2.80 -54.88 -12.59
N ALA A 216 -3.33 -53.81 -11.98
CA ALA A 216 -2.53 -52.70 -11.46
C ALA A 216 -1.48 -53.18 -10.45
N LEU A 217 -0.22 -52.80 -10.67
CA LEU A 217 0.88 -53.10 -9.75
C LEU A 217 1.04 -51.97 -8.76
N ARG A 218 1.36 -52.32 -7.52
CA ARG A 218 1.76 -51.32 -6.52
C ARG A 218 3.15 -50.79 -6.85
N PRO A 219 3.45 -49.52 -6.56
CA PRO A 219 4.79 -48.96 -6.72
C PRO A 219 5.86 -49.83 -6.03
N GLY A 220 6.91 -50.20 -6.76
CA GLY A 220 8.00 -51.05 -6.26
C GLY A 220 7.69 -52.56 -6.13
N ALA A 221 6.57 -53.05 -6.68
CA ALA A 221 6.24 -54.47 -6.65
C ALA A 221 7.20 -55.31 -7.52
N ARG A 222 7.93 -56.26 -6.91
CA ARG A 222 8.84 -57.20 -7.61
C ARG A 222 8.12 -58.39 -8.26
N PHE A 223 6.87 -58.66 -7.86
CA PHE A 223 6.01 -59.73 -8.38
C PHE A 223 4.54 -59.28 -8.38
N CYS A 224 3.76 -59.68 -9.39
CA CYS A 224 2.32 -59.46 -9.45
C CYS A 224 1.60 -60.35 -8.43
N ARG A 225 0.73 -59.76 -7.62
CA ARG A 225 0.00 -60.49 -6.58
C ARG A 225 -1.12 -61.37 -7.11
N GLN A 226 -1.59 -61.13 -8.33
CA GLN A 226 -2.73 -61.88 -8.89
C GLN A 226 -2.29 -63.06 -9.75
N CYS A 227 -1.23 -62.93 -10.55
CA CYS A 227 -0.75 -64.01 -11.43
C CYS A 227 0.66 -64.54 -11.08
N GLY A 228 1.37 -63.91 -10.14
CA GLY A 228 2.71 -64.33 -9.70
C GLY A 228 3.86 -63.89 -10.61
N THR A 229 3.60 -63.21 -11.73
CA THR A 229 4.64 -62.79 -12.69
C THR A 229 5.60 -61.78 -12.07
N LYS A 230 6.91 -62.03 -12.20
CA LYS A 230 7.99 -61.14 -11.72
C LYS A 230 8.02 -59.85 -12.54
N VAL A 231 8.19 -58.70 -11.88
CA VAL A 231 8.24 -57.36 -12.49
C VAL A 231 9.54 -56.68 -12.08
N GLU A 232 10.29 -56.17 -13.04
CA GLU A 232 11.58 -55.52 -12.81
C GLU A 232 11.39 -54.00 -12.78
N THR A 233 11.35 -53.40 -11.59
CA THR A 233 11.36 -51.93 -11.42
C THR A 233 12.73 -51.50 -10.88
N GLY A 234 13.54 -50.84 -11.72
CA GLY A 234 14.84 -50.29 -11.38
C GLY A 234 14.73 -49.13 -10.38
N ALA A 235 15.55 -49.16 -9.34
CA ALA A 235 15.66 -48.11 -8.33
C ALA A 235 16.80 -47.15 -8.68
N GLN A 236 16.54 -45.84 -8.60
CA GLN A 236 17.49 -44.71 -8.56
C GLN A 236 16.66 -43.47 -8.16
N GLU A 237 17.07 -42.46 -7.41
CA GLU A 237 18.14 -42.17 -6.45
C GLU A 237 17.66 -40.84 -5.79
N ARG A 238 18.01 -40.56 -4.53
CA ARG A 238 17.51 -39.39 -3.77
C ARG A 238 18.12 -38.09 -4.32
N HIS A 239 17.30 -37.08 -4.62
CA HIS A 239 17.76 -35.73 -4.96
C HIS A 239 17.74 -34.83 -3.71
N GLU A 240 18.89 -34.22 -3.39
CA GLU A 240 19.06 -33.16 -2.39
C GLU A 240 18.30 -31.88 -2.78
N VAL A 241 17.67 -31.24 -1.79
CA VAL A 241 17.05 -29.91 -1.90
C VAL A 241 18.15 -28.82 -1.87
N PRO A 242 18.27 -27.93 -2.87
CA PRO A 242 19.27 -26.85 -2.83
C PRO A 242 18.83 -25.71 -1.88
N LYS A 243 19.79 -25.12 -1.18
CA LYS A 243 19.56 -23.93 -0.32
C LYS A 243 19.20 -22.68 -1.15
N PRO A 244 18.38 -21.75 -0.63
CA PRO A 244 18.01 -20.53 -1.35
C PRO A 244 19.22 -19.60 -1.54
N SER A 245 19.30 -18.97 -2.71
CA SER A 245 20.33 -17.98 -3.07
C SER A 245 19.79 -16.56 -2.93
N PHE A 246 20.59 -15.64 -2.40
CA PHE A 246 20.24 -14.22 -2.22
C PHE A 246 20.99 -13.34 -3.23
N CYS A 247 20.42 -12.20 -3.59
CA CYS A 247 20.99 -11.27 -4.54
C CYS A 247 22.24 -10.58 -3.96
N PRO A 248 23.40 -10.59 -4.64
CA PRO A 248 24.61 -9.94 -4.13
C PRO A 248 24.55 -8.40 -4.19
N GLY A 249 23.63 -7.83 -4.98
CA GLY A 249 23.48 -6.38 -5.12
C GLY A 249 22.58 -5.73 -4.08
N CYS A 250 21.51 -6.39 -3.65
CA CYS A 250 20.50 -5.81 -2.75
C CYS A 250 20.06 -6.72 -1.60
N GLY A 251 20.53 -7.98 -1.53
CA GLY A 251 20.20 -8.92 -0.45
C GLY A 251 18.85 -9.64 -0.59
N MET A 252 18.03 -9.33 -1.60
CA MET A 252 16.74 -10.00 -1.80
C MET A 252 16.88 -11.48 -2.18
N GLN A 253 16.01 -12.34 -1.64
CA GLN A 253 15.96 -13.76 -1.97
C GLN A 253 15.60 -13.97 -3.44
N LEU A 254 16.39 -14.79 -4.14
CA LEU A 254 16.19 -15.09 -5.55
C LEU A 254 15.42 -16.39 -5.72
N ARG A 255 14.54 -16.41 -6.72
CA ARG A 255 13.90 -17.64 -7.17
C ARG A 255 14.92 -18.54 -7.86
N GLU A 256 14.70 -19.85 -7.76
CA GLU A 256 15.55 -20.84 -8.41
C GLU A 256 15.63 -20.58 -9.93
N GLY A 257 16.85 -20.51 -10.47
CA GLY A 257 17.09 -20.21 -11.88
C GLY A 257 16.93 -18.74 -12.31
N ALA A 258 16.74 -17.78 -11.38
CA ALA A 258 16.67 -16.36 -11.72
C ALA A 258 17.98 -15.87 -12.38
N ARG A 259 17.88 -15.29 -13.58
CA ARG A 259 19.02 -14.72 -14.33
C ARG A 259 19.32 -13.26 -13.98
N PHE A 260 18.33 -12.56 -13.41
CA PHE A 260 18.42 -11.17 -13.00
C PHE A 260 17.58 -10.96 -11.73
N CYS A 261 18.03 -10.11 -10.83
CA CYS A 261 17.27 -9.68 -9.68
C CYS A 261 16.13 -8.77 -10.14
N ARG A 262 14.90 -9.07 -9.72
CA ARG A 262 13.72 -8.27 -10.07
C ARG A 262 13.69 -6.90 -9.38
N GLN A 263 14.39 -6.76 -8.26
CA GLN A 263 14.38 -5.53 -7.48
C GLN A 263 15.46 -4.54 -7.96
N CYS A 264 16.70 -4.99 -8.14
CA CYS A 264 17.81 -4.09 -8.48
C CYS A 264 18.38 -4.30 -9.90
N GLY A 265 17.86 -5.25 -10.67
CA GLY A 265 18.31 -5.55 -12.03
C GLY A 265 19.67 -6.26 -12.13
N THR A 266 20.34 -6.54 -11.00
CA THR A 266 21.66 -7.22 -10.99
C THR A 266 21.54 -8.61 -11.60
N LYS A 267 22.40 -8.90 -12.60
CA LYS A 267 22.46 -10.22 -13.24
C LYS A 267 23.00 -11.27 -12.27
N VAL A 268 22.31 -12.41 -12.18
CA VAL A 268 22.64 -13.52 -11.29
C VAL A 268 22.97 -14.72 -12.16
N GLU A 269 24.19 -15.25 -12.02
CA GLU A 269 24.66 -16.39 -12.79
C GLU A 269 24.61 -17.66 -11.92
N ASN A 270 23.46 -18.33 -11.90
CA ASN A 270 23.32 -19.62 -11.22
C ASN A 270 23.97 -20.73 -12.05
N GLY A 271 25.17 -21.17 -11.65
CA GLY A 271 25.68 -22.51 -11.94
C GLY A 271 26.74 -22.67 -13.04
N ALA A 272 27.87 -21.95 -12.97
CA ALA A 272 29.17 -22.45 -13.41
C ALA A 272 30.31 -21.59 -12.83
N GLN A 273 31.01 -22.13 -11.83
CA GLN A 273 32.38 -21.81 -11.38
C GLN A 273 32.89 -20.38 -11.65
N VAL A 274 32.91 -19.55 -10.61
CA VAL A 274 33.78 -18.37 -10.57
C VAL A 274 35.22 -18.85 -10.56
N ARG A 275 35.94 -18.61 -11.67
CA ARG A 275 37.40 -18.68 -11.67
C ARG A 275 37.92 -17.52 -10.82
N HIS A 276 38.61 -17.85 -9.73
CA HIS A 276 39.57 -16.93 -9.13
C HIS A 276 40.57 -16.53 -10.22
N GLU A 277 40.72 -15.23 -10.49
CA GLU A 277 41.90 -14.75 -11.20
C GLU A 277 43.09 -14.85 -10.24
N GLU A 278 43.77 -16.00 -10.29
CA GLU A 278 45.13 -16.13 -9.80
C GLU A 278 46.10 -15.39 -10.76
N PRO A 279 47.17 -14.76 -10.24
CA PRO A 279 48.12 -14.03 -11.05
C PRO A 279 48.83 -14.99 -12.03
N LYS A 280 48.72 -14.72 -13.33
CA LYS A 280 49.32 -15.55 -14.39
C LYS A 280 50.85 -15.62 -14.22
N PRO A 281 51.47 -16.81 -14.32
CA PRO A 281 52.90 -16.96 -14.11
C PRO A 281 53.69 -16.26 -15.23
N SER A 282 54.73 -15.51 -14.85
CA SER A 282 55.59 -14.78 -15.79
C SER A 282 56.52 -15.70 -16.59
N PHE A 283 56.63 -16.98 -16.23
CA PHE A 283 57.49 -17.99 -16.86
C PHE A 283 56.76 -19.33 -17.01
N CYS A 284 57.03 -20.04 -18.11
CA CYS A 284 56.41 -21.32 -18.40
C CYS A 284 56.91 -22.40 -17.42
N PRO A 285 56.04 -23.10 -16.68
CA PRO A 285 56.46 -24.12 -15.72
C PRO A 285 57.04 -25.38 -16.39
N GLY A 286 56.78 -25.59 -17.68
CA GLY A 286 57.27 -26.76 -18.42
C GLY A 286 58.67 -26.61 -19.02
N CYS A 287 59.07 -25.41 -19.43
CA CYS A 287 60.37 -25.18 -20.09
C CYS A 287 61.15 -23.95 -19.57
N GLY A 288 60.56 -23.16 -18.67
CA GLY A 288 61.20 -22.00 -18.03
C GLY A 288 61.21 -20.71 -18.85
N MET A 289 60.69 -20.68 -20.09
CA MET A 289 60.70 -19.46 -20.93
C MET A 289 59.74 -18.38 -20.39
N GLN A 290 60.16 -17.11 -20.45
CA GLN A 290 59.33 -15.97 -20.06
C GLN A 290 58.09 -15.82 -20.96
N LEU A 291 56.93 -15.66 -20.33
CA LEU A 291 55.64 -15.58 -20.97
C LEU A 291 55.25 -14.12 -21.21
N ARG A 292 54.59 -13.87 -22.34
CA ARG A 292 53.95 -12.56 -22.56
C ARG A 292 52.63 -12.52 -21.81
N GLU A 293 52.28 -11.33 -21.36
CA GLU A 293 51.04 -11.06 -20.65
C GLU A 293 49.83 -11.55 -21.47
N GLY A 294 49.01 -12.41 -20.87
CA GLY A 294 47.84 -13.02 -21.53
C GLY A 294 48.11 -14.26 -22.40
N ALA A 295 49.34 -14.81 -22.45
CA ALA A 295 49.63 -16.03 -23.21
C ALA A 295 48.85 -17.25 -22.68
N ARG A 296 48.15 -17.96 -23.57
CA ARG A 296 47.38 -19.19 -23.27
C ARG A 296 48.15 -20.49 -23.51
N PHE A 297 49.23 -20.43 -24.29
CA PHE A 297 50.09 -21.57 -24.60
C PHE A 297 51.55 -21.10 -24.67
N CYS A 298 52.48 -21.96 -24.25
CA CYS A 298 53.90 -21.69 -24.41
C CYS A 298 54.28 -21.92 -25.88
N ARG A 299 54.67 -20.86 -26.57
CA ARG A 299 55.08 -20.90 -27.98
C ARG A 299 56.42 -21.59 -28.23
N GLN A 300 57.19 -21.92 -27.20
CA GLN A 300 58.40 -22.72 -27.37
C GLN A 300 58.17 -24.23 -27.18
N CYS A 301 57.39 -24.65 -26.17
CA CYS A 301 57.17 -26.08 -25.90
C CYS A 301 55.75 -26.58 -26.24
N GLY A 302 54.85 -25.70 -26.67
CA GLY A 302 53.49 -26.02 -27.10
C GLY A 302 52.48 -26.30 -25.97
N LYS A 303 52.93 -26.36 -24.70
CA LYS A 303 52.06 -26.71 -23.58
C LYS A 303 51.10 -25.56 -23.18
N PRO A 304 49.85 -25.86 -22.79
CA PRO A 304 48.92 -24.85 -22.27
C PRO A 304 49.41 -24.25 -20.94
N LEU A 305 49.03 -22.98 -20.70
CA LEU A 305 49.41 -22.16 -19.54
C LEU A 305 48.20 -21.80 -18.69
#